data_AF-V5I7J7-F1
#
_entry.id   AF-V5I7J7-F1
#
_cell.length_a   1.000
_cell.length_b   1.000
_cell.length_c   1.000
_cell.angle_alpha   90.00
_cell.angle_beta   90.00
_cell.angle_gamma   90.00
#
_symmetry.space_group_name_H-M   'P 1'
#
loop_
_entity.id
_entity.type
_entity.pdbx_description
1 polymer ?
#
loop_
_entity_poly.entity_id
_entity_poly.type
_entity_poly.pdbx_seq_one_letter_code
_entity_poly.pdbx_strand_id
1 'polypeptide(L)'
;NPVNDMYADAIVAAILQADLLEVPIKNMSTSVKVDRMHFKECLIEMLQDMFGEDSVPKIFKGEKLYVTVNDKRADIDLSNLEVKCPSDETFQQIVHTAVTKLYQSLAPPQIDM
;
A
#
# COMPACT_ATOMS: atom_id res chain seq x y z
N ASN A 1 -29.40 29.43 37.34
CA ASN A 1 -30.51 28.56 36.91
C ASN A 1 -30.01 27.14 37.12
N PRO A 2 -30.47 26.41 38.16
CA PRO A 2 -29.79 25.20 38.65
C PRO A 2 -29.62 24.10 37.59
N VAL A 3 -30.51 24.08 36.60
CA VAL A 3 -30.44 23.16 35.46
C VAL A 3 -29.24 23.45 34.55
N ASN A 4 -28.92 24.74 34.36
CA ASN A 4 -27.78 25.18 33.54
C ASN A 4 -26.43 24.76 34.14
N ASP A 5 -26.32 24.79 35.47
CA ASP A 5 -25.11 24.40 36.17
C ASP A 5 -24.91 22.87 36.09
N MET A 6 -25.99 22.10 36.13
CA MET A 6 -25.95 20.64 35.92
C MET A 6 -25.55 20.27 34.47
N TYR A 7 -25.97 21.05 33.46
CA TYR A 7 -25.53 20.85 32.08
C TYR A 7 -24.03 21.16 31.91
N ALA A 8 -23.54 22.22 32.55
CA ALA A 8 -22.12 22.57 32.53
C ALA A 8 -21.28 21.45 33.16
N ASP A 9 -21.69 20.93 34.33
CA ASP A 9 -21.00 19.82 35.01
C ASP A 9 -21.03 18.53 34.19
N ALA A 10 -22.15 18.21 33.53
CA ALA A 10 -22.26 17.03 32.69
C ALA A 10 -21.34 17.07 31.46
N ILE A 11 -21.18 18.25 30.84
CA ILE A 11 -20.28 18.43 29.70
C ILE A 11 -18.82 18.30 30.15
N VAL A 12 -18.45 18.92 31.28
CA VAL A 12 -17.10 18.82 31.85
C VAL A 12 -16.79 17.37 32.23
N ALA A 13 -17.74 16.66 32.85
CA ALA A 13 -17.59 15.25 33.19
C ALA A 13 -17.48 14.35 31.95
N ALA A 14 -18.17 14.66 30.85
CA ALA A 14 -18.06 13.92 29.60
C ALA A 14 -16.69 14.11 28.92
N ILE A 15 -16.15 15.33 28.94
CA ILE A 15 -14.81 15.64 28.40
C ILE A 15 -13.73 14.93 29.23
N LEU A 16 -13.81 15.01 30.55
CA LEU A 16 -12.88 14.29 31.45
C LEU A 16 -12.97 12.78 31.29
N GLN A 17 -14.17 12.23 31.12
CA GLN A 17 -14.34 10.81 30.83
C GLN A 17 -13.78 10.42 29.46
N ALA A 18 -13.90 11.28 28.44
CA ALA A 18 -13.31 11.05 27.13
C ALA A 18 -11.76 11.09 27.15
N ASP A 19 -11.17 11.93 28.01
CA ASP A 19 -9.71 12.03 28.19
C ASP A 19 -9.16 10.87 29.05
N LEU A 20 -9.93 10.40 30.03
CA LEU A 20 -9.60 9.24 30.87
C LEU A 20 -9.87 7.90 30.16
N LEU A 21 -10.80 7.89 29.21
CA LEU A 21 -10.87 6.90 28.15
C LEU A 21 -9.79 7.25 27.14
N GLU A 22 -8.51 7.15 27.55
CA GLU A 22 -7.48 6.68 26.64
C GLU A 22 -8.02 5.37 26.11
N VAL A 23 -8.75 5.43 25.00
CA VAL A 23 -9.24 4.27 24.27
C VAL A 23 -7.96 3.48 24.10
N PRO A 24 -7.78 2.34 24.79
CA PRO A 24 -6.73 1.47 24.34
C PRO A 24 -7.18 1.20 22.92
N ILE A 25 -6.38 1.64 21.94
CA ILE A 25 -6.48 1.20 20.56
C ILE A 25 -6.11 -0.27 20.62
N LYS A 26 -6.97 -1.04 21.28
CA LYS A 26 -6.88 -2.44 21.55
C LYS A 26 -7.43 -3.03 20.28
N ASN A 27 -6.46 -3.36 19.44
CA ASN A 27 -6.55 -4.57 18.64
C ASN A 27 -7.45 -4.43 17.40
N MET A 28 -7.28 -3.36 16.63
CA MET A 28 -7.22 -3.59 15.20
C MET A 28 -5.77 -3.87 14.84
N SER A 29 -5.35 -5.09 15.13
CA SER A 29 -4.40 -5.78 14.28
C SER A 29 -5.06 -6.02 12.92
N THR A 30 -5.46 -4.95 12.24
CA THR A 30 -5.39 -4.91 10.79
C THR A 30 -3.90 -4.83 10.47
N SER A 31 -3.22 -5.94 10.74
CA SER A 31 -2.23 -6.44 9.82
C SER A 31 -2.94 -6.65 8.49
N VAL A 32 -3.32 -5.56 7.81
CA VAL A 32 -3.23 -5.46 6.37
C VAL A 32 -1.72 -5.49 6.11
N LYS A 33 -1.11 -6.64 6.42
CA LYS A 33 0.13 -7.05 5.82
C LYS A 33 -0.28 -7.09 4.37
N VAL A 34 0.05 -6.03 3.63
CA VAL A 34 -0.14 -5.89 2.19
C VAL A 34 -0.14 -7.29 1.63
N ASP A 35 -1.32 -7.75 1.23
CA ASP A 35 -1.52 -9.17 1.01
C ASP A 35 -0.57 -9.52 -0.13
N ARG A 36 0.51 -10.25 0.19
CA ARG A 36 1.60 -10.47 -0.77
C ARG A 36 1.06 -11.17 -2.01
N MET A 37 -0.10 -11.82 -1.87
CA MET A 37 -0.89 -12.37 -2.95
C MET A 37 -1.51 -11.28 -3.83
N HIS A 38 -2.27 -10.33 -3.26
CA HIS A 38 -2.87 -9.21 -4.00
C HIS A 38 -1.81 -8.29 -4.65
N PHE A 39 -0.69 -8.05 -3.97
CA PHE A 39 0.38 -7.23 -4.55
C PHE A 39 0.98 -7.90 -5.79
N LYS A 40 1.16 -9.22 -5.76
CA LYS A 40 1.62 -9.96 -6.93
C LYS A 40 0.58 -9.94 -8.04
N GLU A 41 -0.67 -10.30 -7.74
CA GLU A 41 -1.75 -10.33 -8.74
C GLU A 41 -1.94 -8.96 -9.41
N CYS A 42 -2.06 -7.89 -8.62
CA CYS A 42 -2.26 -6.55 -9.15
C CYS A 42 -1.04 -6.02 -9.90
N LEU A 43 0.18 -6.39 -9.48
CA LEU A 43 1.40 -6.03 -10.20
C LEU A 43 1.47 -6.73 -11.56
N ILE A 44 1.05 -7.99 -11.63
CA ILE A 44 1.01 -8.75 -12.89
C ILE A 44 -0.02 -8.15 -13.82
N GLU A 45 -1.26 -7.92 -13.34
CA GLU A 45 -2.32 -7.30 -14.14
C GLU A 45 -1.89 -5.93 -14.66
N MET A 46 -1.36 -5.06 -13.79
CA MET A 46 -0.91 -3.72 -14.20
C MET A 46 0.22 -3.79 -15.23
N LEU A 47 1.20 -4.68 -15.04
CA LEU A 47 2.29 -4.85 -16.01
C LEU A 47 1.78 -5.44 -17.33
N GLN A 48 0.83 -6.37 -17.30
CA GLN A 48 0.20 -6.95 -18.49
C GLN A 48 -0.63 -5.91 -19.25
N ASP A 49 -1.34 -5.03 -18.55
CA ASP A 49 -2.10 -3.93 -19.14
C ASP A 49 -1.16 -2.88 -19.78
N MET A 50 -0.02 -2.58 -19.14
CA MET A 50 0.93 -1.59 -19.64
C MET A 50 1.83 -2.11 -20.77
N PHE A 51 2.32 -3.34 -20.65
CA PHE A 51 3.34 -3.91 -21.54
C PHE A 51 2.83 -5.00 -22.46
N GLY A 52 1.65 -5.57 -22.18
CA GLY A 52 1.06 -6.69 -22.91
C GLY A 52 1.24 -8.02 -22.18
N GLU A 53 0.23 -8.89 -22.32
CA GLU A 53 0.21 -10.22 -21.70
C GLU A 53 1.32 -11.15 -22.23
N ASP A 54 1.81 -10.91 -23.45
CA ASP A 54 2.93 -11.62 -24.07
C ASP A 54 4.31 -11.20 -23.51
N SER A 55 4.39 -9.98 -22.94
CA SER A 55 5.65 -9.39 -22.44
C SER A 55 5.92 -9.69 -20.97
N VAL A 56 4.89 -10.07 -20.21
CA VAL A 56 4.97 -10.38 -18.79
C VAL A 56 4.79 -11.89 -18.59
N PRO A 57 5.74 -12.59 -17.95
CA PRO A 57 5.58 -14.01 -17.63
C PRO A 57 4.31 -14.23 -16.81
N LYS A 58 3.60 -15.34 -16.98
CA LYS A 58 2.43 -15.67 -16.13
C LYS A 58 2.82 -16.43 -14.85
N ILE A 59 4.07 -16.88 -14.78
CA ILE A 59 4.56 -17.77 -13.74
C ILE A 59 5.91 -17.26 -13.23
N PHE A 60 5.93 -16.80 -11.99
CA PHE A 60 7.14 -16.48 -11.24
C PHE A 60 7.02 -17.11 -9.86
N LYS A 61 8.06 -17.83 -9.45
CA LYS A 61 8.17 -18.38 -8.10
C LYS A 61 9.01 -17.42 -7.27
N GLY A 62 8.38 -16.76 -6.30
CA GLY A 62 9.07 -15.95 -5.29
C GLY A 62 8.74 -14.46 -5.36
N GLU A 63 9.75 -13.62 -5.14
CA GLU A 63 9.68 -12.15 -5.04
C GLU A 63 10.47 -11.46 -6.16
N LYS A 64 10.81 -12.19 -7.23
CA LYS A 64 11.48 -11.66 -8.42
C LYS A 64 10.59 -11.86 -9.63
N LEU A 65 10.41 -10.81 -10.41
CA LEU A 65 9.61 -10.81 -11.63
C LEU A 65 10.46 -10.19 -12.75
N TYR A 66 10.32 -10.66 -13.98
CA TYR A 66 11.04 -10.09 -15.12
C TYR A 66 10.04 -9.78 -16.21
N VAL A 67 10.20 -8.65 -16.90
CA VAL A 67 9.36 -8.24 -18.02
C VAL A 67 10.24 -8.08 -19.24
N THR A 68 9.79 -8.57 -20.40
CA THR A 68 10.53 -8.45 -21.66
C THR A 68 9.69 -7.69 -22.67
N VAL A 69 10.17 -6.50 -23.07
CA VAL A 69 9.50 -5.64 -24.05
C VAL A 69 10.48 -5.35 -25.19
N ASN A 70 10.17 -5.76 -26.43
CA ASN A 70 11.00 -5.48 -27.62
C ASN A 70 12.51 -5.76 -27.38
N ASP A 71 12.86 -6.99 -27.01
CA ASP A 71 14.22 -7.46 -26.67
C ASP A 71 14.87 -6.82 -25.42
N LYS A 72 14.20 -5.88 -24.75
CA LYS A 72 14.68 -5.31 -23.48
C LYS A 72 14.08 -6.06 -22.30
N ARG A 73 14.96 -6.54 -21.41
CA ARG A 73 14.59 -7.28 -20.21
C ARG A 73 14.77 -6.38 -18.99
N ALA A 74 13.71 -6.20 -18.22
CA ALA A 74 13.76 -5.55 -16.92
C ALA A 74 13.48 -6.55 -15.81
N ASP A 75 14.33 -6.57 -14.80
CA ASP A 75 14.19 -7.41 -13.62
C ASP A 75 13.65 -6.55 -12.47
N ILE A 76 12.57 -7.01 -11.86
CA ILE A 76 11.83 -6.36 -10.78
C ILE A 76 11.98 -7.22 -9.52
N ASP A 77 12.56 -6.64 -8.47
CA ASP A 77 12.72 -7.23 -7.15
C ASP A 77 11.60 -6.70 -6.23
N LEU A 78 10.57 -7.51 -5.97
CA LEU A 78 9.44 -7.16 -5.10
C LEU A 78 9.85 -7.05 -3.61
N SER A 79 10.98 -7.61 -3.20
CA SER A 79 11.50 -7.50 -1.82
C SER A 79 11.93 -6.08 -1.48
N ASN A 80 12.50 -5.36 -2.45
CA ASN A 80 13.02 -3.99 -2.29
C ASN A 80 12.30 -2.96 -3.16
N LEU A 81 11.30 -3.37 -3.95
CA LEU A 81 10.63 -2.56 -4.97
C LEU A 81 11.61 -1.98 -6.01
N GLU A 82 12.71 -2.69 -6.27
CA GLU A 82 13.78 -2.22 -7.14
C GLU A 82 13.60 -2.77 -8.55
N VAL A 83 13.84 -1.93 -9.55
CA VAL A 83 13.77 -2.32 -10.97
C VAL A 83 15.12 -2.08 -11.60
N LYS A 84 15.66 -3.11 -12.25
CA LYS A 84 16.92 -3.08 -12.98
C LYS A 84 16.63 -3.23 -14.47
N CYS A 85 16.95 -2.21 -15.26
CA CYS A 85 16.88 -2.29 -16.71
C CYS A 85 18.07 -1.54 -17.33
N PRO A 86 19.22 -2.21 -17.55
CA PRO A 86 20.42 -1.56 -18.08
C PRO A 86 20.28 -1.09 -19.53
N SER A 87 19.25 -1.55 -20.24
CA SER A 87 19.01 -1.23 -21.64
C SER A 87 18.26 0.10 -21.85
N ASP A 88 17.55 0.60 -20.84
CA ASP A 88 16.68 1.77 -20.98
C ASP A 88 16.32 2.38 -19.61
N GLU A 89 16.94 3.51 -19.27
CA GLU A 89 16.66 4.25 -18.03
C GLU A 89 15.21 4.75 -17.94
N THR A 90 14.62 5.17 -19.07
CA THR A 90 13.24 5.68 -19.06
C THR A 90 12.26 4.56 -18.75
N PHE A 91 12.48 3.38 -19.34
CA PHE A 91 11.70 2.18 -19.03
C PHE A 91 11.85 1.78 -17.56
N GLN A 92 13.09 1.76 -17.04
CA GLN A 92 13.35 1.46 -15.63
C GLN A 92 12.54 2.37 -14.71
N GLN A 93 12.56 3.67 -14.98
CA GLN A 93 11.93 4.67 -14.13
C GLN A 93 10.40 4.59 -14.20
N ILE A 94 9.83 4.28 -15.37
CA ILE A 94 8.39 4.04 -15.55
C ILE A 94 7.95 2.84 -14.72
N VAL A 95 8.61 1.69 -14.90
CA VAL A 95 8.27 0.46 -14.17
C VAL A 95 8.45 0.68 -12.67
N HIS A 96 9.57 1.27 -12.24
CA HIS A 96 9.82 1.57 -10.83
C HIS A 96 8.73 2.47 -10.24
N THR A 97 8.33 3.52 -10.95
CA THR A 97 7.25 4.42 -10.51
C THR A 97 5.91 3.69 -10.42
N ALA A 98 5.59 2.84 -11.40
CA ALA A 98 4.35 2.08 -11.42
C ALA A 98 4.29 1.08 -10.26
N VAL A 99 5.37 0.32 -10.02
CA VAL A 99 5.50 -0.60 -8.88
C VAL A 99 5.40 0.13 -7.54
N THR A 100 6.05 1.29 -7.42
CA THR A 100 5.99 2.12 -6.20
C THR A 100 4.58 2.65 -5.95
N LYS A 101 3.92 3.17 -7.00
CA LYS A 101 2.54 3.67 -6.91
C LYS A 101 1.56 2.56 -6.57
N LEU A 102 1.72 1.38 -7.17
CA LEU A 102 0.92 0.22 -6.85
C LEU A 102 1.10 -0.20 -5.39
N TYR A 103 2.35 -0.26 -4.92
CA TYR A 103 2.65 -0.56 -3.52
C TYR A 103 2.04 0.46 -2.57
N GLN A 104 2.11 1.76 -2.90
CA GLN A 104 1.45 2.83 -2.14
C GLN A 104 -0.07 2.74 -2.18
N SER A 105 -0.65 2.30 -3.29
CA SER A 105 -2.10 2.12 -3.44
C SER A 105 -2.62 0.88 -2.72
N LEU A 106 -1.80 -0.16 -2.58
CA LEU A 106 -2.11 -1.37 -1.83
C LEU A 106 -1.77 -1.26 -0.34
N ALA A 107 -0.79 -0.43 0.01
CA ALA A 107 -0.57 -0.05 1.38
C ALA A 107 -1.82 0.70 1.85
N PRO A 108 -2.47 0.27 2.95
CA PRO A 108 -3.59 1.03 3.47
C PRO A 108 -3.12 2.46 3.73
N PRO A 109 -3.94 3.49 3.41
CA PRO A 109 -3.62 4.82 3.89
C PRO A 109 -3.53 4.70 5.41
N GLN A 110 -2.36 5.01 5.96
CA GLN A 110 -2.30 5.44 7.34
C GLN A 110 -3.12 6.73 7.35
N ILE A 111 -4.42 6.60 7.61
CA ILE A 111 -5.27 7.70 8.01
C ILE A 111 -4.73 8.07 9.38
N ASP A 112 -3.69 8.90 9.39
CA ASP A 112 -3.29 9.65 10.57
C ASP A 112 -4.44 10.65 10.79
N MET A 113 -5.30 10.31 11.76
CA MET A 113 -6.48 11.07 12.16
C MET A 113 -6.20 11.79 13.47
#